data_AF-A0A5Y2NXF4-F1
#
_entry.id   AF-A0A5Y2NXF4-F1
#
_cell.length_a   1.000
_cell.length_b   1.000
_cell.length_c   1.000
_cell.angle_alpha   90.00
_cell.angle_beta   90.00
_cell.angle_gamma   90.00
#
_symmetry.space_group_name_H-M   'P 1'
#
loop_
_entity.id
_entity.type
_entity.pdbx_description
1 polymer ?
#
loop_
_entity_poly.entity_id
_entity_poly.type
_entity_poly.pdbx_seq_one_letter_code
_entity_poly.pdbx_strand_id
1 'polypeptide(L)'
;AKKLSLTSNNNSTMTATFNLWGDGGNRPTVIELDDDQGWHLYSQRRPDGGIELSVNGNIYPGNYSNFDARYVQNIQRGAPVSPGKIDEYGPAEAPAGCVLTNARHDPDTKYGVFTTYRPLQMWIGNGWRTING
;
A
#
# COMPACT_ATOMS: atom_id res chain seq x y z
N ALA A 1 -30.37 24.97 17.91
CA ALA A 1 -30.75 23.55 17.95
C ALA A 1 -30.06 22.82 16.79
N LYS A 2 -29.59 21.59 16.99
CA LYS A 2 -29.10 20.72 15.91
C LYS A 2 -30.32 20.03 15.28
N LYS A 3 -30.41 19.99 13.95
CA LYS A 3 -31.52 19.34 13.22
C LYS A 3 -30.96 18.25 12.32
N LEU A 4 -31.69 17.15 12.18
CA LEU A 4 -31.50 16.18 11.11
C LEU A 4 -32.31 16.65 9.89
N SER A 5 -31.74 16.59 8.69
CA SER A 5 -32.41 16.95 7.44
C SER A 5 -32.21 15.88 6.38
N LEU A 6 -33.30 15.49 5.73
CA LEU A 6 -33.30 14.70 4.49
C LEU A 6 -33.96 15.57 3.42
N THR A 7 -33.31 15.75 2.29
CA THR A 7 -33.76 16.67 1.24
C THR A 7 -33.59 16.02 -0.12
N SER A 8 -34.52 16.27 -1.03
CA SER A 8 -34.39 15.92 -2.44
C SER A 8 -34.64 17.15 -3.29
N ASN A 9 -33.77 17.37 -4.27
CA ASN A 9 -33.97 18.40 -5.30
C ASN A 9 -34.81 17.88 -6.48
N ASN A 10 -35.37 16.66 -6.36
CA ASN A 10 -36.19 16.00 -7.38
C ASN A 10 -35.51 15.88 -8.76
N ASN A 11 -34.18 15.67 -8.76
CA ASN A 11 -33.37 15.50 -9.97
C ASN A 11 -32.65 14.14 -10.03
N SER A 12 -32.85 13.27 -9.03
CA SER A 12 -32.39 11.88 -9.10
C SER A 12 -33.25 11.11 -10.09
N THR A 13 -32.62 10.29 -10.94
CA THR A 13 -33.33 9.40 -11.88
C THR A 13 -33.70 8.06 -11.25
N MET A 14 -33.19 7.77 -10.06
CA MET A 14 -33.43 6.54 -9.29
C MET A 14 -33.85 6.88 -7.86
N THR A 15 -34.47 5.92 -7.18
CA THR A 15 -34.74 6.04 -5.75
C THR A 15 -33.43 6.04 -4.94
N ALA A 16 -33.52 6.48 -3.69
CA ALA A 16 -32.47 6.29 -2.71
C ALA A 16 -33.13 5.92 -1.39
N THR A 17 -32.77 4.79 -0.81
CA THR A 17 -33.37 4.27 0.41
C THR A 17 -32.36 4.25 1.54
N PHE A 18 -32.84 4.48 2.76
CA PHE A 18 -32.13 4.17 3.99
C PHE A 18 -32.87 3.04 4.69
N ASN A 19 -32.20 1.92 4.92
CA ASN A 19 -32.79 0.72 5.50
C ASN A 19 -32.14 0.36 6.84
N LEU A 20 -32.97 -0.11 7.78
CA LEU A 20 -32.54 -0.78 8.99
C LEU A 20 -33.18 -2.17 9.00
N TRP A 21 -32.35 -3.22 8.89
CA TRP A 21 -32.83 -4.59 8.84
C TRP A 21 -31.84 -5.56 9.50
N GLY A 22 -32.26 -6.81 9.63
CA GLY A 22 -31.44 -7.94 10.04
C GLY A 22 -32.12 -9.25 9.64
N ASP A 23 -31.35 -10.33 9.51
CA ASP A 23 -31.88 -11.65 9.15
C ASP A 23 -32.17 -12.54 10.37
N GLY A 24 -31.93 -12.03 11.58
CA GLY A 24 -32.07 -12.79 12.82
C GLY A 24 -31.01 -13.88 13.04
N GLY A 25 -29.98 -13.95 12.18
CA GLY A 25 -28.91 -14.93 12.22
C GLY A 25 -27.55 -14.29 11.94
N ASN A 26 -27.07 -14.38 10.71
CA ASN A 26 -25.73 -13.96 10.31
C ASN A 26 -25.56 -12.43 10.23
N ARG A 27 -26.66 -11.69 10.16
CA ARG A 27 -26.68 -10.23 10.07
C ARG A 27 -27.63 -9.67 11.14
N PRO A 28 -27.23 -9.68 12.43
CA PRO A 28 -28.06 -9.18 13.51
C PRO A 28 -28.59 -7.77 13.32
N THR A 29 -27.77 -6.87 12.74
CA THR A 29 -28.18 -5.52 12.39
C THR A 29 -27.38 -4.98 11.22
N VAL A 30 -28.08 -4.42 10.24
CA VAL A 30 -27.56 -3.79 9.03
C VAL A 30 -28.19 -2.41 8.89
N ILE A 31 -27.35 -1.41 8.63
CA ILE A 31 -27.77 -0.08 8.19
C ILE A 31 -27.27 0.08 6.76
N GLU A 32 -28.18 0.23 5.80
CA GLU A 32 -27.91 0.10 4.36
C GLU A 32 -28.48 1.27 3.55
N LEU A 33 -27.73 1.67 2.52
CA LEU A 33 -28.17 2.60 1.49
C LEU A 33 -28.25 1.85 0.14
N ASP A 34 -29.37 2.00 -0.56
CA ASP A 34 -29.61 1.40 -1.88
C ASP A 34 -30.37 2.33 -2.83
N ASP A 35 -30.47 1.90 -4.08
CA ASP A 35 -31.34 2.47 -5.11
C ASP A 35 -32.09 1.35 -5.88
N ASP A 36 -32.74 1.71 -6.98
CA ASP A 36 -33.49 0.78 -7.84
C ASP A 36 -32.62 -0.35 -8.46
N GLN A 37 -31.30 -0.20 -8.44
CA GLN A 37 -30.33 -1.14 -9.03
C GLN A 37 -29.59 -1.96 -7.97
N GLY A 38 -29.73 -1.62 -6.69
CA GLY A 38 -29.21 -2.39 -5.56
C GLY A 38 -28.49 -1.53 -4.52
N TRP A 39 -27.85 -2.22 -3.57
CA TRP A 39 -27.16 -1.57 -2.47
C TRP A 39 -25.87 -0.86 -2.91
N HIS A 40 -25.64 0.33 -2.35
CA HIS A 40 -24.41 1.11 -2.53
C HIS A 40 -23.42 0.78 -1.43
N LEU A 41 -23.86 0.87 -0.18
CA LEU A 41 -23.05 0.59 1.00
C LEU A 41 -23.92 0.19 2.19
N TYR A 42 -23.34 -0.60 3.08
CA TYR A 42 -23.93 -0.86 4.39
C TYR A 42 -22.86 -0.93 5.46
N SER A 43 -23.25 -0.60 6.68
CA SER A 43 -22.53 -1.06 7.87
C SER A 43 -23.34 -2.14 8.57
N GLN A 44 -22.66 -3.15 9.10
CA GLN A 44 -23.32 -4.19 9.89
C GLN A 44 -22.54 -4.54 11.15
N ARG A 45 -23.26 -4.99 12.18
CA ARG A 45 -22.66 -5.78 13.26
C ARG A 45 -22.89 -7.25 12.95
N ARG A 46 -21.78 -7.98 12.87
CA ARG A 46 -21.75 -9.43 12.66
C ARG A 46 -22.10 -10.18 13.96
N PRO A 47 -22.41 -11.49 13.91
CA PRO A 47 -22.79 -12.27 15.08
C PRO A 47 -21.68 -12.39 16.12
N ASP A 48 -20.42 -12.31 15.69
CA ASP A 48 -19.23 -12.29 16.53
C ASP A 48 -18.98 -10.92 17.20
N GLY A 49 -19.86 -9.95 16.99
CA GLY A 49 -19.73 -8.59 17.49
C GLY A 49 -18.83 -7.69 16.64
N GLY A 50 -18.15 -8.23 15.62
CA GLY A 50 -17.34 -7.46 14.68
C GLY A 50 -18.18 -6.48 13.87
N ILE A 51 -17.57 -5.37 13.46
CA ILE A 51 -18.20 -4.37 12.58
C ILE A 51 -17.57 -4.43 11.20
N GLU A 52 -18.42 -4.36 10.18
CA GLU A 52 -18.02 -4.24 8.79
C GLU A 52 -18.67 -3.01 8.16
N LEU A 53 -17.93 -2.34 7.27
CA LEU A 53 -18.45 -1.40 6.30
C LEU A 53 -18.15 -1.98 4.91
N SER A 54 -19.18 -2.27 4.14
CA SER A 54 -19.05 -2.80 2.79
C SER A 54 -19.55 -1.76 1.80
N VAL A 55 -18.83 -1.58 0.69
CA VAL A 55 -19.16 -0.65 -0.39
C VAL A 55 -19.18 -1.44 -1.69
N ASN A 56 -20.26 -1.31 -2.45
CA ASN A 56 -20.43 -1.93 -3.75
C ASN A 56 -19.79 -1.06 -4.84
N GLY A 57 -18.48 -0.86 -4.74
CA GLY A 57 -17.74 0.00 -5.66
C GLY A 57 -16.41 0.49 -5.10
N ASN A 58 -15.86 1.52 -5.73
CA ASN A 58 -14.61 2.14 -5.32
C ASN A 58 -14.81 3.14 -4.18
N ILE A 59 -13.84 3.18 -3.25
CA ILE A 59 -13.74 4.23 -2.22
C ILE A 59 -12.60 5.17 -2.63
N TYR A 60 -12.89 6.47 -2.68
CA TYR A 60 -11.92 7.53 -2.97
C TYR A 60 -11.73 8.47 -1.76
N PRO A 61 -10.86 8.11 -0.78
CA PRO A 61 -10.51 8.99 0.32
C PRO A 61 -9.84 10.29 -0.16
N GLY A 62 -10.10 11.39 0.54
CA GLY A 62 -9.35 12.64 0.33
C GLY A 62 -7.91 12.57 0.82
N ASN A 63 -7.55 11.54 1.59
CA ASN A 63 -6.20 11.32 2.12
C ASN A 63 -5.94 9.81 2.27
N TYR A 64 -4.87 9.32 1.62
CA TYR A 64 -4.46 7.90 1.62
C TYR A 64 -3.31 7.59 2.59
N SER A 65 -2.87 8.54 3.43
CA SER A 65 -1.66 8.41 4.26
C SER A 65 -1.62 7.15 5.16
N ASN A 66 -2.77 6.72 5.69
CA ASN A 66 -2.88 5.48 6.48
C ASN A 66 -2.76 4.20 5.63
N PHE A 67 -3.04 4.26 4.33
CA PHE A 67 -2.78 3.17 3.38
C PHE A 67 -1.34 3.22 2.88
N ASP A 68 -0.88 4.40 2.47
CA ASP A 68 0.45 4.64 1.94
C ASP A 68 1.56 4.23 2.91
N ALA A 69 1.34 4.38 4.22
CA ALA A 69 2.28 3.96 5.25
C ALA A 69 2.49 2.42 5.36
N ARG A 70 1.69 1.61 4.67
CA ARG A 70 1.67 0.14 4.85
C ARG A 70 2.23 -0.65 3.68
N TYR A 71 2.31 -0.06 2.49
CA TYR A 71 2.65 -0.79 1.27
C TYR A 71 3.82 -0.17 0.53
N VAL A 72 4.61 -1.01 -0.13
CA VAL A 72 5.66 -0.57 -1.07
C VAL A 72 5.00 0.05 -2.28
N GLN A 73 5.33 1.30 -2.55
CA GLN A 73 4.82 2.02 -3.72
C GLN A 73 5.86 2.11 -4.84
N ASN A 74 7.15 1.93 -4.53
CA ASN A 74 8.23 1.91 -5.53
C ASN A 74 9.48 1.16 -5.03
N ILE A 75 10.32 0.68 -5.96
CA ILE A 75 11.62 0.04 -5.72
C ILE A 75 12.67 0.66 -6.64
N GLN A 76 13.87 0.92 -6.11
CA GLN A 76 14.99 1.40 -6.91
C GLN A 76 16.34 0.90 -6.39
N ARG A 77 17.39 1.15 -7.17
CA ARG A 77 18.77 1.11 -6.69
C ARG A 77 19.18 2.50 -6.22
N GLY A 78 19.74 2.62 -5.01
CA GLY A 78 20.32 3.85 -4.49
C GLY A 78 21.64 4.23 -5.17
N ALA A 79 22.37 5.16 -4.56
CA ALA A 79 23.64 5.68 -5.09
C ALA A 79 24.69 4.56 -5.23
N PRO A 80 25.53 4.61 -6.30
CA PRO A 80 26.64 3.67 -6.45
C PRO A 80 27.71 3.90 -5.39
N VAL A 81 28.27 2.80 -4.89
CA VAL A 81 29.43 2.80 -4.00
C VAL A 81 30.51 1.93 -4.62
N SER A 82 31.66 2.54 -4.89
CA SER A 82 32.85 1.87 -5.41
C SER A 82 33.93 1.97 -4.33
N PRO A 83 34.13 0.94 -3.49
CA PRO A 83 35.02 1.01 -2.33
C PRO A 83 36.52 1.05 -2.69
N GLY A 84 36.86 1.06 -3.98
CA GLY A 84 38.22 0.81 -4.46
C GLY A 84 38.57 -0.67 -4.40
N LYS A 85 39.86 -0.99 -4.56
CA LYS A 85 40.37 -2.35 -4.44
C LYS A 85 40.38 -2.73 -2.96
N ILE A 86 39.63 -3.77 -2.61
CA ILE A 86 39.53 -4.30 -1.25
C ILE A 86 40.47 -5.49 -1.03
N ASP A 87 40.62 -6.38 -2.02
CA ASP A 87 41.66 -7.41 -2.07
C ASP A 87 41.99 -7.80 -3.53
N GLU A 88 42.78 -8.86 -3.72
CA GLU A 88 43.18 -9.35 -5.05
C GLU A 88 42.07 -10.12 -5.80
N TYR A 89 40.97 -10.51 -5.16
CA TYR A 89 39.91 -11.32 -5.80
C TYR A 89 38.54 -10.62 -5.83
N GLY A 90 38.41 -9.47 -5.16
CA GLY A 90 37.15 -8.79 -4.91
C GLY A 90 36.46 -9.27 -3.62
N PRO A 91 35.38 -8.59 -3.21
CA PRO A 91 34.65 -8.98 -1.99
C PRO A 91 34.01 -10.36 -2.17
N ALA A 92 33.95 -11.15 -1.09
CA ALA A 92 33.19 -12.39 -1.07
C ALA A 92 31.68 -12.16 -1.27
N GLU A 93 31.15 -11.00 -0.82
CA GLU A 93 29.74 -10.64 -0.93
C GLU A 93 29.56 -9.11 -1.03
N ALA A 94 28.51 -8.65 -1.70
CA ALA A 94 28.09 -7.25 -1.57
C ALA A 94 27.59 -6.98 -0.14
N PRO A 95 27.72 -5.76 0.40
CA PRO A 95 27.19 -5.46 1.72
C PRO A 95 25.69 -5.77 1.82
N ALA A 96 25.21 -6.12 3.03
CA ALA A 96 23.80 -6.40 3.28
C ALA A 96 22.88 -5.33 2.68
N GLY A 97 21.82 -5.77 2.00
CA GLY A 97 20.89 -4.86 1.32
C GLY A 97 21.41 -4.26 0.01
N CYS A 98 22.64 -4.56 -0.41
CA CYS A 98 23.21 -4.09 -1.67
C CYS A 98 23.23 -5.18 -2.73
N VAL A 99 23.25 -4.74 -4.00
CA VAL A 99 23.50 -5.60 -5.16
C VAL A 99 24.75 -5.13 -5.88
N LEU A 100 25.54 -6.08 -6.39
CA LEU A 100 26.64 -5.79 -7.30
C LEU A 100 26.07 -5.25 -8.62
N THR A 101 26.60 -4.12 -9.09
CA THR A 101 26.12 -3.46 -10.32
C THR A 101 27.22 -3.24 -11.35
N ASN A 102 28.47 -3.41 -10.96
CA ASN A 102 29.61 -3.45 -11.86
C ASN A 102 30.75 -4.27 -11.25
N ALA A 103 31.46 -5.01 -12.08
CA ALA A 103 32.76 -5.59 -11.79
C ALA A 103 33.70 -5.32 -12.98
N ARG A 104 34.92 -4.86 -12.69
CA ARG A 104 35.94 -4.53 -13.69
C ARG A 104 37.29 -5.08 -13.25
N HIS A 105 38.00 -5.75 -14.15
CA HIS A 105 39.37 -6.20 -13.90
C HIS A 105 40.33 -5.01 -13.69
N ASP A 106 41.21 -5.14 -12.71
CA ASP A 106 42.34 -4.24 -12.46
C ASP A 106 43.51 -4.63 -13.38
N PRO A 107 43.80 -3.84 -14.44
CA PRO A 107 44.78 -4.21 -15.45
C PRO A 107 46.22 -4.31 -14.90
N ASP A 108 46.50 -3.74 -13.73
CA ASP A 108 47.85 -3.71 -13.14
C ASP A 108 48.14 -4.97 -12.30
N THR A 109 47.18 -5.88 -12.18
CA THR A 109 47.31 -7.08 -11.36
C THR A 109 46.85 -8.33 -12.12
N LYS A 110 47.26 -9.50 -11.63
CA LYS A 110 46.91 -10.78 -12.27
C LYS A 110 45.45 -11.18 -12.07
N TYR A 111 44.83 -10.77 -10.94
CA TYR A 111 43.49 -11.19 -10.54
C TYR A 111 42.59 -10.08 -9.99
N GLY A 112 43.13 -8.89 -9.73
CA GLY A 112 42.42 -7.81 -9.03
C GLY A 112 41.13 -7.39 -9.73
N VAL A 113 40.11 -7.08 -8.93
CA VAL A 113 38.80 -6.61 -9.42
C VAL A 113 38.38 -5.37 -8.65
N PHE A 114 37.91 -4.36 -9.38
CA PHE A 114 37.13 -3.26 -8.85
C PHE A 114 35.65 -3.59 -8.92
N THR A 115 34.92 -3.38 -7.83
CA THR A 115 33.48 -3.60 -7.77
C THR A 115 32.74 -2.30 -7.49
N THR A 116 31.49 -2.23 -7.94
CA THR A 116 30.54 -1.19 -7.55
C THR A 116 29.24 -1.86 -7.13
N TYR A 117 28.79 -1.58 -5.93
CA TYR A 117 27.49 -2.04 -5.44
C TYR A 117 26.54 -0.86 -5.23
N ARG A 118 25.25 -1.15 -5.18
CA ARG A 118 24.19 -0.17 -4.89
C ARG A 118 23.23 -0.75 -3.86
N PRO A 119 22.82 0.00 -2.83
CA PRO A 119 21.75 -0.44 -1.93
C PRO A 119 20.44 -0.57 -2.71
N LEU A 120 19.69 -1.63 -2.47
CA LEU A 120 18.29 -1.70 -2.88
C LEU A 120 17.46 -0.86 -1.91
N GLN A 121 16.57 -0.04 -2.46
CA GLN A 121 15.71 0.86 -1.70
C GLN A 121 14.26 0.67 -2.09
N MET A 122 13.37 0.83 -1.12
CA MET A 122 11.93 0.80 -1.27
C MET A 122 11.31 2.11 -0.78
N TRP A 123 10.28 2.59 -1.47
CA TRP A 123 9.48 3.72 -1.04
C TRP A 123 8.23 3.21 -0.34
N ILE A 124 8.07 3.57 0.94
CA ILE A 124 6.89 3.25 1.76
C ILE A 124 6.50 4.51 2.54
N GLY A 125 5.22 4.87 2.52
CA GLY A 125 4.69 6.07 3.15
C GLY A 125 5.18 7.32 2.42
N ASN A 126 6.20 7.98 2.99
CA ASN A 126 6.73 9.25 2.47
C ASN A 126 8.27 9.30 2.47
N GLY A 127 8.93 8.16 2.22
CA GLY A 127 10.39 8.15 2.17
C GLY A 127 10.99 6.86 1.63
N TRP A 128 12.21 6.99 1.09
CA TRP A 128 13.07 5.88 0.72
C TRP A 128 13.65 5.21 1.96
N ARG A 129 13.60 3.88 1.99
CA ARG A 129 14.23 3.02 3.00
C ARG A 129 15.17 2.05 2.30
N THR A 130 16.39 1.91 2.82
CA THR A 130 17.31 0.85 2.39
C THR A 130 16.79 -0.49 2.91
N ILE A 131 16.76 -1.50 2.06
CA ILE A 131 16.43 -2.86 2.45
C ILE A 131 17.59 -3.38 3.31
N ASN A 132 17.31 -3.89 4.52
CA ASN A 132 18.32 -4.57 5.31
C ASN A 132 18.46 -6.02 4.82
N GLY A 133 19.68 -6.55 4.82
CA GLY A 133 19.98 -7.97 4.57
C GLY A 133 19.83 -8.81 5.82
#